data_AF-A0A3D5PLU2-F1
#
_entry.id   AF-A0A3D5PLU2-F1
#
_cell.length_a   1.000
_cell.length_b   1.000
_cell.length_c   1.000
_cell.angle_alpha   90.00
_cell.angle_beta   90.00
_cell.angle_gamma   90.00
#
_symmetry.space_group_name_H-M   'P 1'
#
loop_
_entity.id
_entity.type
_entity.pdbx_description
1 polymer ?
#
loop_
_entity_poly.entity_id
_entity_poly.type
_entity_poly.pdbx_seq_one_letter_code
_entity_poly.pdbx_strand_id
1 'polypeptide(L)'
;MEITHIRDTPRDGLLSTLIHDPTYDLTDDEILSLAFILFIAGHETTLHLISDSVFAISEGAPFNEPTSLAIEDFMRFFSSVLMTKPLFVRETHDRFRQTLKQGDKVIAQLIAANHDPVRFENATDLQTDRRPNAHIGFGFGPHVCLGMRLARLET
;
A
#
# COMPACT_ATOMS: atom_id res chain seq x y z
N MET A 1 17.32 -25.90 2.52
CA MET A 1 16.35 -24.82 2.80
C MET A 1 16.72 -23.66 1.89
N GLU A 2 15.77 -22.99 1.24
CA GLU A 2 16.06 -22.03 0.14
C GLU A 2 17.01 -20.89 0.56
N ILE A 3 16.87 -20.37 1.79
CA ILE A 3 17.74 -19.31 2.33
C ILE A 3 19.20 -19.77 2.39
N THR A 4 19.45 -20.98 2.93
CA THR A 4 20.80 -21.57 2.97
C THR A 4 21.37 -21.72 1.56
N HIS A 5 20.56 -22.13 0.59
CA HIS A 5 21.00 -22.26 -0.80
C HIS A 5 21.40 -20.90 -1.40
N ILE A 6 20.62 -19.84 -1.15
CA ILE A 6 20.96 -18.49 -1.62
C ILE A 6 22.27 -17.99 -0.98
N ARG A 7 22.52 -18.28 0.30
CA ARG A 7 23.80 -17.93 0.98
C ARG A 7 25.01 -18.56 0.29
N ASP A 8 24.88 -19.81 -0.14
CA ASP A 8 25.98 -20.54 -0.79
C ASP A 8 26.08 -20.24 -2.29
N THR A 9 24.97 -19.82 -2.91
CA THR A 9 24.86 -19.58 -4.37
C THR A 9 24.18 -18.24 -4.64
N PRO A 10 24.95 -17.13 -4.61
CA PRO A 10 24.42 -15.80 -4.93
C PRO A 10 23.77 -15.77 -6.31
N ARG A 11 22.61 -15.13 -6.40
CA ARG A 11 21.86 -14.91 -7.64
C ARG A 11 21.25 -13.51 -7.68
N ASP A 12 20.68 -13.11 -8.80
CA ASP A 12 19.97 -11.83 -8.88
C ASP A 12 18.66 -11.88 -8.08
N GLY A 13 18.29 -10.74 -7.49
CA GLY A 13 17.01 -10.55 -6.80
C GLY A 13 17.15 -10.09 -5.35
N LEU A 14 16.06 -9.52 -4.84
CA LEU A 14 16.01 -8.80 -3.56
C LEU A 14 16.53 -9.61 -2.36
N LEU A 15 16.12 -10.88 -2.24
CA LEU A 15 16.53 -11.72 -1.10
C LEU A 15 18.04 -12.00 -1.12
N SER A 16 18.61 -12.24 -2.30
CA SER A 16 20.05 -12.44 -2.45
C SER A 16 20.81 -11.14 -2.15
N THR A 17 20.29 -9.99 -2.61
CA THR A 17 20.86 -8.68 -2.25
C THR A 17 20.89 -8.47 -0.73
N LEU A 18 19.78 -8.73 -0.04
CA LEU A 18 19.67 -8.54 1.41
C LEU A 18 20.55 -9.51 2.21
N ILE A 19 20.65 -10.77 1.78
CA ILE A 19 21.46 -11.80 2.43
C ILE A 19 22.95 -11.47 2.37
N HIS A 20 23.42 -10.89 1.27
CA HIS A 20 24.85 -10.64 1.01
C HIS A 20 25.27 -9.19 1.26
N ASP A 21 24.36 -8.31 1.66
CA ASP A 21 24.69 -6.94 2.01
C ASP A 21 25.32 -6.91 3.43
N PRO A 22 26.61 -6.54 3.55
CA PRO A 22 27.33 -6.59 4.82
C PRO A 22 26.86 -5.53 5.83
N THR A 23 26.01 -4.59 5.42
CA THR A 23 25.42 -3.59 6.33
C THR A 23 24.29 -4.16 7.18
N TYR A 24 23.75 -5.32 6.79
CA TYR A 24 22.70 -6.01 7.52
C TYR A 24 23.20 -7.38 8.02
N ASP A 25 22.91 -7.69 9.28
CA ASP A 25 23.16 -9.01 9.86
C ASP A 25 21.80 -9.68 10.13
N LEU A 26 21.14 -10.12 9.05
CA LEU A 26 19.80 -10.70 9.11
C LEU A 26 19.87 -12.20 9.37
N THR A 27 19.11 -12.62 10.38
CA THR A 27 18.84 -14.03 10.67
C THR A 27 17.96 -14.65 9.58
N ASP A 28 17.99 -15.97 9.46
CA ASP A 28 17.14 -16.70 8.50
C ASP A 28 15.64 -16.46 8.79
N ASP A 29 15.25 -16.29 10.05
CA ASP A 29 13.87 -15.98 10.46
C ASP A 29 13.43 -14.58 10.02
N GLU A 30 14.32 -13.58 10.08
CA GLU A 30 14.04 -12.22 9.60
C GLU A 30 13.92 -12.18 8.08
N ILE A 31 14.80 -12.89 7.37
CA ILE A 31 14.73 -13.03 5.91
C ILE A 31 13.43 -13.71 5.49
N LEU A 32 13.04 -14.80 6.18
CA LEU A 32 11.80 -15.50 5.91
C LEU A 32 10.58 -14.60 6.19
N SER A 33 10.60 -13.88 7.31
CA SER A 33 9.53 -12.94 7.68
C SER A 33 9.38 -11.83 6.63
N LEU A 34 10.50 -11.31 6.13
CA LEU A 34 10.50 -10.28 5.09
C LEU A 34 9.99 -10.84 3.75
N ALA A 35 10.45 -12.03 3.35
CA ALA A 35 9.96 -12.68 2.14
C ALA A 35 8.44 -12.91 2.20
N PHE A 36 7.94 -13.35 3.35
CA PHE A 36 6.52 -13.60 3.58
C PHE A 36 5.69 -12.32 3.50
N ILE A 37 6.09 -11.24 4.18
CA ILE A 37 5.33 -9.98 4.14
C ILE A 37 5.36 -9.36 2.76
N LEU A 38 6.49 -9.42 2.04
CA LEU A 38 6.59 -8.89 0.68
C LEU A 38 5.71 -9.67 -0.29
N PHE A 39 5.68 -11.00 -0.18
CA PHE A 39 4.84 -11.84 -1.01
C PHE A 39 3.36 -11.53 -0.81
N ILE A 40 2.87 -11.56 0.44
CA ILE A 40 1.44 -11.33 0.71
C ILE A 40 1.04 -9.87 0.42
N ALA A 41 1.85 -8.90 0.87
CA ALA A 41 1.53 -7.49 0.70
C ALA A 41 1.55 -7.06 -0.76
N GLY A 42 2.42 -7.63 -1.59
CA GLY A 42 2.49 -7.33 -3.02
C GLY A 42 1.52 -8.15 -3.88
N HIS A 43 1.23 -9.40 -3.52
CA HIS A 43 0.43 -10.28 -4.37
C HIS A 43 -1.05 -9.90 -4.37
N GLU A 44 -1.70 -9.88 -3.20
CA GLU A 44 -3.16 -9.67 -3.15
C GLU A 44 -3.56 -8.22 -3.48
N THR A 45 -2.76 -7.24 -3.04
CA THR A 45 -3.12 -5.82 -3.21
C THR A 45 -2.97 -5.35 -4.66
N THR A 46 -1.90 -5.78 -5.35
CA THR A 46 -1.72 -5.53 -6.79
C THR A 46 -2.79 -6.26 -7.58
N LEU A 47 -3.08 -7.53 -7.28
CA LEU A 47 -4.13 -8.29 -7.96
C LEU A 47 -5.47 -7.55 -7.90
N HIS A 48 -5.90 -7.12 -6.70
CA HIS A 48 -7.15 -6.38 -6.54
C HIS A 48 -7.14 -5.05 -7.29
N LEU A 49 -6.05 -4.28 -7.26
CA LEU A 49 -6.00 -3.01 -7.97
C LEU A 49 -6.18 -3.22 -9.48
N ILE A 50 -5.46 -4.18 -10.05
CA ILE A 50 -5.52 -4.47 -11.49
C ILE A 50 -6.91 -5.01 -11.85
N SER A 51 -7.44 -5.98 -11.09
CA SER A 51 -8.74 -6.58 -11.38
C SER A 51 -9.87 -5.57 -11.29
N ASP A 52 -9.87 -4.72 -10.26
CA ASP A 52 -10.92 -3.73 -10.04
C ASP A 52 -10.85 -2.61 -11.08
N SER A 53 -9.64 -2.20 -11.47
CA SER A 53 -9.43 -1.23 -12.55
C SER A 53 -9.93 -1.77 -13.89
N VAL A 54 -9.55 -3.01 -14.25
CA VAL A 54 -10.03 -3.68 -15.47
C VAL A 54 -11.55 -3.82 -15.45
N PHE A 55 -12.13 -4.21 -14.31
CA PHE A 55 -13.57 -4.33 -14.15
C PHE A 55 -14.28 -2.98 -14.35
N ALA A 56 -13.82 -1.91 -13.70
CA ALA A 56 -14.39 -0.57 -13.90
C ALA A 56 -14.30 -0.10 -15.36
N ILE A 57 -13.17 -0.33 -16.02
CA ILE A 57 -13.01 -0.01 -17.45
C ILE A 57 -14.04 -0.78 -18.28
N SER A 58 -14.25 -2.06 -18.00
CA SER A 58 -15.23 -2.89 -18.72
C SER A 58 -16.69 -2.43 -18.49
N GLU A 59 -16.97 -1.83 -17.33
CA GLU A 59 -18.27 -1.25 -16.98
C GLU A 59 -18.43 0.20 -17.47
N GLY A 60 -17.45 0.72 -18.22
CA GLY A 60 -17.55 2.03 -18.87
C GLY A 60 -16.91 3.20 -18.11
N ALA A 61 -16.04 2.92 -17.13
CA ALA A 61 -15.22 3.98 -16.53
C ALA A 61 -14.41 4.72 -17.61
N PRO A 62 -14.25 6.06 -17.50
CA PRO A 62 -13.46 6.82 -18.45
C PRO A 62 -12.01 6.35 -18.39
N PHE A 63 -11.49 5.75 -19.46
CA PHE A 63 -10.11 5.31 -19.55
C PHE A 63 -9.65 5.30 -21.01
N ASN A 64 -8.48 5.90 -21.27
CA ASN A 64 -7.86 5.91 -22.59
C ASN A 64 -6.55 5.12 -22.58
N GLU A 65 -5.67 5.44 -21.63
CA GLU A 65 -4.36 4.82 -21.47
C GLU A 65 -3.93 4.88 -19.98
N PRO A 66 -3.00 4.00 -19.53
CA PRO A 66 -2.54 3.93 -18.14
C PRO A 66 -1.59 5.09 -17.81
N THR A 67 -2.10 6.32 -17.83
CA THR A 67 -1.34 7.49 -17.36
C THR A 67 -1.13 7.40 -15.85
N SER A 68 -0.11 8.10 -15.35
CA SER A 68 0.13 8.19 -13.91
C SER A 68 -1.08 8.74 -13.14
N LEU A 69 -1.86 9.66 -13.73
CA LEU A 69 -3.06 10.19 -13.09
C LEU A 69 -4.19 9.15 -13.02
N ALA A 70 -4.38 8.36 -14.08
CA ALA A 70 -5.36 7.28 -14.09
C ALA A 70 -5.05 6.26 -12.99
N ILE A 71 -3.79 5.82 -12.89
CA ILE A 71 -3.33 4.87 -11.88
C ILE A 71 -3.53 5.42 -10.46
N GLU A 72 -3.17 6.69 -10.21
CA GLU A 72 -3.40 7.30 -8.89
C GLU A 72 -4.91 7.40 -8.57
N ASP A 73 -5.79 7.68 -9.54
CA ASP A 73 -7.23 7.74 -9.27
C ASP A 73 -7.87 6.37 -9.07
N PHE A 74 -7.42 5.33 -9.80
CA PHE A 74 -7.79 3.95 -9.49
C PHE A 74 -7.36 3.57 -8.08
N MET A 75 -6.13 3.89 -7.68
CA MET A 75 -5.65 3.61 -6.32
C MET A 75 -6.43 4.39 -5.25
N ARG A 76 -6.80 5.65 -5.50
CA ARG A 76 -7.69 6.41 -4.61
C ARG A 76 -9.05 5.72 -4.50
N PHE A 77 -9.68 5.43 -5.62
CA PHE A 77 -11.06 4.96 -5.70
C PHE A 77 -11.22 3.54 -5.14
N PHE A 78 -10.33 2.60 -5.49
CA PHE A 78 -10.45 1.23 -4.99
C PHE A 78 -9.80 1.03 -3.63
N SER A 79 -8.68 1.71 -3.37
CA SER A 79 -7.89 1.54 -2.14
C SER A 79 -7.71 0.07 -1.76
N SER A 80 -6.88 -0.67 -2.51
CA SER A 80 -6.69 -2.13 -2.30
C SER A 80 -6.38 -2.54 -0.87
N VAL A 81 -5.85 -1.60 -0.06
CA VAL A 81 -5.85 -1.69 1.40
C VAL A 81 -6.88 -0.70 1.97
N LEU A 82 -8.00 -1.23 2.48
CA LEU A 82 -9.12 -0.41 2.96
C LEU A 82 -8.82 0.32 4.28
N MET A 83 -7.96 -0.25 5.13
CA MET A 83 -7.68 0.27 6.46
C MET A 83 -6.26 -0.06 6.94
N THR A 84 -5.74 0.70 7.89
CA THR A 84 -4.43 0.44 8.50
C THR A 84 -4.47 -0.79 9.41
N LYS A 85 -3.29 -1.33 9.75
CA LYS A 85 -3.17 -2.16 10.95
C LYS A 85 -3.56 -1.33 12.20
N PRO A 86 -4.01 -1.98 13.28
CA PRO A 86 -4.30 -1.29 14.51
C PRO A 86 -3.10 -0.50 15.03
N LEU A 87 -3.32 0.79 15.27
CA LEU A 87 -2.41 1.66 16.00
C LEU A 87 -2.86 1.72 17.45
N PHE A 88 -1.91 1.76 18.38
CA PHE A 88 -2.19 1.84 19.81
C PHE A 88 -1.78 3.20 20.33
N VAL A 89 -2.68 3.85 21.06
CA VAL A 89 -2.44 5.15 21.65
C VAL A 89 -1.38 5.01 22.73
N ARG A 90 -0.23 5.68 22.53
CA ARG A 90 0.92 5.59 23.45
C ARG A 90 0.68 6.37 24.74
N GLU A 91 0.05 7.53 24.66
CA GLU A 91 -0.22 8.45 25.77
C GLU A 91 -1.61 9.06 25.61
N THR A 92 -2.33 9.23 26.71
CA THR A 92 -3.69 9.79 26.69
C THR A 92 -3.68 11.23 26.17
N HIS A 93 -4.54 11.54 25.21
CA HIS A 93 -4.65 12.88 24.63
C HIS A 93 -6.01 13.17 24.02
N ASP A 94 -6.33 14.46 23.89
CA ASP A 94 -7.55 14.93 23.22
C ASP A 94 -7.26 15.30 21.77
N ARG A 95 -7.76 14.49 20.82
CA ARG A 95 -7.67 14.74 19.37
C ARG A 95 -8.93 14.26 18.68
N PHE A 96 -9.20 14.79 17.48
CA PHE A 96 -10.39 14.42 16.70
C PHE A 96 -11.72 14.61 17.45
N ARG A 97 -11.76 15.59 18.37
CA ARG A 97 -12.92 15.84 19.26
C ARG A 97 -13.28 14.63 20.16
N GLN A 98 -12.29 13.80 20.48
CA GLN A 98 -12.40 12.62 21.33
C GLN A 98 -11.21 12.58 22.31
N THR A 99 -11.44 12.03 23.51
CA THR A 99 -10.35 11.67 24.43
C THR A 99 -9.89 10.25 24.11
N LEU A 100 -8.67 10.11 23.59
CA LEU A 100 -8.05 8.83 23.31
C LEU A 100 -7.18 8.44 24.51
N LYS A 101 -7.47 7.32 25.15
CA LYS A 101 -6.74 6.85 26.33
C LYS A 101 -5.55 5.99 25.90
N GLN A 102 -4.50 6.00 26.73
CA GLN A 102 -3.38 5.08 26.54
C GLN A 102 -3.88 3.62 26.42
N GLY A 103 -3.42 2.93 25.38
CA GLY A 103 -3.81 1.56 25.06
C GLY A 103 -5.03 1.44 24.14
N ASP A 104 -5.76 2.54 23.88
CA ASP A 104 -6.87 2.52 22.93
C ASP A 104 -6.38 2.12 21.53
N LYS A 105 -7.21 1.34 20.85
CA LYS A 105 -6.94 0.84 19.51
C LYS A 105 -7.60 1.75 18.47
N VAL A 106 -6.80 2.27 17.54
CA VAL A 106 -7.25 3.14 16.44
C VAL A 106 -6.95 2.46 15.12
N ILE A 107 -7.94 2.41 14.22
CA ILE A 107 -7.80 1.88 12.87
C ILE A 107 -8.25 2.99 11.92
N ALA A 108 -7.35 3.47 11.05
CA ALA A 108 -7.70 4.47 10.06
C ALA A 108 -8.31 3.79 8.83
N GLN A 109 -9.49 4.25 8.40
CA GLN A 109 -10.17 3.78 7.19
C GLN A 109 -9.64 4.59 6.00
N LEU A 110 -8.69 4.02 5.25
CA LEU A 110 -8.05 4.65 4.11
C LEU A 110 -9.06 4.88 2.98
N ILE A 111 -9.92 3.89 2.72
CA ILE A 111 -10.98 4.01 1.71
C ILE A 111 -11.91 5.18 1.99
N ALA A 112 -12.32 5.36 3.26
CA ALA A 112 -13.19 6.46 3.66
C ALA A 112 -12.50 7.82 3.49
N ALA A 113 -11.22 7.92 3.84
CA ALA A 113 -10.44 9.14 3.63
C ALA A 113 -10.26 9.49 2.14
N ASN A 114 -10.10 8.48 1.29
CA ASN A 114 -9.98 8.65 -0.16
C ASN A 114 -11.31 9.01 -0.86
N HIS A 115 -12.43 8.92 -0.15
CA HIS A 115 -13.77 9.34 -0.57
C HIS A 115 -14.30 10.54 0.23
N ASP A 116 -13.45 11.21 1.01
CA ASP A 116 -13.87 12.37 1.80
C ASP A 116 -14.21 13.55 0.88
N PRO A 117 -15.48 14.03 0.83
CA PRO A 117 -15.88 15.15 -0.02
C PRO A 117 -15.26 16.49 0.40
N VAL A 118 -14.71 16.59 1.62
CA VAL A 118 -13.94 17.77 2.06
C VAL A 118 -12.55 17.79 1.40
N ARG A 119 -12.05 16.64 0.95
CA ARG A 119 -10.73 16.48 0.33
C ARG A 119 -10.78 16.33 -1.18
N PHE A 120 -11.80 15.67 -1.71
CA PHE A 120 -11.93 15.37 -3.13
C PHE A 120 -13.27 15.87 -3.66
N GLU A 121 -13.24 16.75 -4.65
CA GLU A 121 -14.44 17.09 -5.43
C GLU A 121 -14.91 15.85 -6.20
N ASN A 122 -16.22 15.57 -6.26
CA ASN A 122 -16.74 14.36 -6.89
C ASN A 122 -16.04 13.08 -6.36
N ALA A 123 -15.92 12.97 -5.03
CA ALA A 123 -15.12 11.92 -4.37
C ALA A 123 -15.60 10.49 -4.70
N THR A 124 -16.87 10.34 -5.07
CA THR A 124 -17.50 9.06 -5.45
C THR A 124 -17.37 8.73 -6.94
N ASP A 125 -16.67 9.56 -7.71
CA ASP A 125 -16.52 9.38 -9.14
C ASP A 125 -15.07 9.03 -9.47
N LEU A 126 -14.90 8.14 -10.45
CA LEU A 126 -13.60 7.79 -11.00
C LEU A 126 -13.24 8.77 -12.12
N GLN A 127 -12.05 9.35 -12.05
CA GLN A 127 -11.56 10.42 -12.92
C GLN A 127 -10.10 10.19 -13.30
N THR A 128 -9.82 9.93 -14.58
CA THR A 128 -8.45 9.62 -15.03
C THR A 128 -7.51 10.82 -15.13
N ASP A 129 -8.02 12.03 -14.93
CA ASP A 129 -7.29 13.30 -14.98
C ASP A 129 -7.32 14.07 -13.66
N ARG A 130 -7.79 13.44 -12.56
CA ARG A 130 -7.97 14.09 -11.26
C ARG A 130 -6.71 14.82 -10.80
N ARG A 131 -6.84 16.13 -10.58
CA ARG A 131 -5.80 16.98 -9.97
C ARG A 131 -6.43 18.06 -9.07
N PRO A 132 -5.92 18.26 -7.85
CA PRO A 132 -4.90 17.46 -7.15
C PRO A 132 -5.45 16.09 -6.72
N ASN A 133 -4.57 15.10 -6.54
CA ASN A 133 -4.95 13.75 -6.09
C ASN A 133 -4.03 13.25 -4.95
N ALA A 134 -4.13 13.89 -3.78
CA ALA A 134 -3.34 13.54 -2.60
C ALA A 134 -3.97 12.41 -1.78
N HIS A 135 -4.27 11.28 -2.44
CA HIS A 135 -4.85 10.11 -1.80
C HIS A 135 -3.85 9.41 -0.86
N ILE A 136 -4.38 8.61 0.06
CA ILE A 136 -3.61 7.83 1.03
C ILE A 136 -3.77 6.31 0.82
N GLY A 137 -4.17 5.89 -0.39
CA GLY A 137 -4.27 4.47 -0.77
C GLY A 137 -2.97 3.66 -0.56
N PHE A 138 -1.80 4.30 -0.69
CA PHE A 138 -0.50 3.70 -0.35
C PHE A 138 -0.07 3.91 1.12
N GLY A 139 -0.96 4.37 1.98
CA GLY A 139 -0.65 4.78 3.35
C GLY A 139 0.07 6.12 3.43
N PHE A 140 0.57 6.44 4.63
CA PHE A 140 1.24 7.71 4.93
C PHE A 140 2.25 7.55 6.07
N GLY A 141 3.27 8.40 6.10
CA GLY A 141 4.27 8.46 7.17
C GLY A 141 5.32 7.34 7.09
N PRO A 142 5.90 6.92 8.24
CA PRO A 142 6.99 5.93 8.26
C PRO A 142 6.64 4.56 7.66
N HIS A 143 5.35 4.23 7.58
CA HIS A 143 4.85 2.98 6.99
C HIS A 143 4.18 3.20 5.62
N VAL A 144 4.58 4.24 4.89
CA VAL A 144 4.17 4.39 3.49
C VAL A 144 4.61 3.16 2.69
N CYS A 145 3.76 2.71 1.76
CA CYS A 145 3.95 1.47 1.02
C CYS A 145 5.33 1.41 0.33
N LEU A 146 6.15 0.46 0.74
CA LEU A 146 7.46 0.20 0.14
C LEU A 146 7.34 -0.18 -1.35
N GLY A 147 6.28 -0.93 -1.70
CA GLY A 147 6.00 -1.40 -3.05
C GLY A 147 5.35 -0.36 -3.98
N MET A 148 5.11 0.87 -3.54
CA MET A 148 4.31 1.85 -4.31
C MET A 148 4.86 2.19 -5.70
N ARG A 149 6.16 2.02 -5.92
CA ARG A 149 6.79 2.27 -7.22
C ARG A 149 6.54 1.12 -8.17
N LEU A 150 6.64 -0.11 -7.68
CA LEU A 150 6.40 -1.32 -8.47
C LEU A 150 4.92 -1.47 -8.81
N ALA A 151 4.03 -1.25 -7.84
CA ALA A 151 2.58 -1.32 -8.06
C ALA A 151 2.12 -0.37 -9.19
N ARG A 152 2.70 0.84 -9.28
CA ARG A 152 2.43 1.80 -10.37
C ARG A 152 2.99 1.39 -11.73
N LEU A 153 4.00 0.52 -11.77
CA LEU A 153 4.56 0.00 -13.01
C LEU A 153 3.77 -1.21 -13.51
N GLU A 154 3.19 -1.99 -12.59
CA GLU A 154 2.41 -3.19 -12.88
C GLU A 154 0.95 -2.89 -13.26
N THR A 155 0.40 -1.79 -12.76
CA THR A 155 -0.98 -1.32 -13.03
C THR A 155 -1.02 -0.45 -14.27
#